data_AF-A0A836W905-F1
#
_entry.id   AF-A0A836W905-F1
#
_cell.length_a   1.000
_cell.length_b   1.000
_cell.length_c   1.000
_cell.angle_alpha   90.00
_cell.angle_beta   90.00
_cell.angle_gamma   90.00
#
_symmetry.space_group_name_H-M   'P 1'
#
loop_
_entity.id
_entity.type
_entity.pdbx_description
1 polymer ?
#
loop_
_entity_poly.entity_id
_entity_poly.type
_entity_poly.pdbx_seq_one_letter_code
_entity_poly.pdbx_strand_id
1 'polypeptide(L)'
;MSLPHLIQKTVSAVLNSPLLQALGMGDVYNVLNEHFVLSAQEITQAYQKSYAYALSAIAAGMASDDSWQNFWQKITESQIEQELSSQIVGLYLEPFAQAQGLQGPALNEFRQQAIQDCQALAAQKESLFQIAQFQLTEAELAALVNESEIATLSELVIAHLQSVAETRVLLSEPLAQFLAYHNLLGHAVLFFLNEALRDNERFKTTLDNLRQQGLLAEIQNVQEAQSELKAFFTNKLTAIEQQLATQNQRLLQAATPAEFAQIGEHSKTLLLDQQTINQSLAEIPQRLQQVQSEWQTTQTAFIQFSRQFSQWTVFASTQLETIVAALPDLQYGIEQLDDKVDVLLDGQDKLSEGQQLLFDEFQKLAAHLEVSAQIKPWDEFTQYSGTTEIKLRQAIAQFKNLPNYLDYPQVTLQVGSLSSVLGELKTAEGLFFDIIQRSQNKHHKARAYMNLFHIYLRNGPQFYDKALKSLEEAIHLNRAQYVLHNVDQYPIQRILGAGGMGCVFLCHNTIEEKRLGQECFVVVKCLWETQRGEPNKIFAEPLAMAKIAGDSVPQPLSYGYVDIAKQERAYFVTEFIEGAMDGEAWLAQQGKMDVITGVQVGIQMAQCLQKAHEQGILHLD
;
A
#
# COMPACT_ATOMS: atom_id res chain seq x y z
N MET A 1 28.69 6.16 9.39
CA MET A 1 28.98 4.98 8.55
C MET A 1 28.33 5.18 7.20
N SER A 2 28.86 4.60 6.12
CA SER A 2 28.38 4.86 4.77
C SER A 2 27.30 3.85 4.36
N LEU A 3 26.20 4.33 3.77
CA LEU A 3 25.11 3.55 3.15
C LEU A 3 25.58 2.31 2.35
N PRO A 4 26.73 2.33 1.63
CA PRO A 4 27.34 1.15 1.03
C PRO A 4 27.52 -0.06 1.97
N HIS A 5 27.89 0.14 3.24
CA HIS A 5 28.14 -0.97 4.17
C HIS A 5 26.83 -1.64 4.62
N LEU A 6 25.76 -0.86 4.80
CA LEU A 6 24.43 -1.41 5.09
C LEU A 6 23.94 -2.27 3.92
N ILE A 7 24.04 -1.75 2.70
CA ILE A 7 23.66 -2.46 1.46
C ILE A 7 24.50 -3.72 1.31
N GLN A 8 25.80 -3.64 1.60
CA GLN A 8 26.70 -4.77 1.53
C GLN A 8 26.20 -5.91 2.41
N LYS A 9 26.08 -5.67 3.72
CA LYS A 9 25.62 -6.70 4.67
C LYS A 9 24.28 -7.32 4.32
N THR A 10 23.34 -6.52 3.82
CA THR A 10 21.98 -6.98 3.53
C THR A 10 21.90 -7.74 2.21
N VAL A 11 22.60 -7.32 1.15
CA VAL A 11 22.70 -8.11 -0.10
C VAL A 11 23.42 -9.44 0.16
N SER A 12 24.50 -9.45 0.95
CA SER A 12 25.18 -10.67 1.39
C SER A 12 24.22 -11.62 2.11
N ALA A 13 23.40 -11.06 3.01
CA ALA A 13 22.42 -11.82 3.76
C ALA A 13 21.28 -12.38 2.89
N VAL A 14 20.82 -11.64 1.87
CA VAL A 14 19.79 -12.09 0.91
C VAL A 14 20.33 -13.20 0.01
N LEU A 15 21.56 -13.07 -0.50
CA LEU A 15 22.22 -14.10 -1.30
C LEU A 15 22.45 -15.38 -0.50
N ASN A 16 22.56 -15.27 0.84
CA ASN A 16 22.55 -16.37 1.80
C ASN A 16 23.42 -17.57 1.39
N SER A 17 24.63 -17.31 0.89
CA SER A 17 25.54 -18.37 0.45
C SER A 17 26.94 -18.17 1.04
N PRO A 18 27.28 -18.95 2.07
CA PRO A 18 28.64 -19.04 2.56
C PRO A 18 29.58 -19.76 1.60
N LEU A 19 29.05 -20.33 0.51
CA LEU A 19 29.89 -20.78 -0.60
C LEU A 19 30.53 -19.60 -1.31
N LEU A 20 29.81 -18.47 -1.45
CA LEU A 20 30.40 -17.24 -1.96
C LEU A 20 31.61 -16.83 -1.10
N GLN A 21 31.48 -16.88 0.23
CA GLN A 21 32.57 -16.59 1.20
C GLN A 21 33.75 -17.54 1.07
N ALA A 22 33.49 -18.82 0.78
CA ALA A 22 34.53 -19.83 0.63
C ALA A 22 35.31 -19.70 -0.71
N LEU A 23 34.68 -19.11 -1.72
CA LEU A 23 35.20 -18.96 -3.08
C LEU A 23 36.12 -17.72 -3.23
N GLY A 24 37.09 -17.80 -4.15
CA GLY A 24 38.00 -16.68 -4.45
C GLY A 24 37.29 -15.51 -5.14
N MET A 25 37.76 -14.29 -4.85
CA MET A 25 37.09 -13.03 -5.23
C MET A 25 36.77 -12.90 -6.73
N GLY A 26 37.63 -13.40 -7.62
CA GLY A 26 37.48 -13.22 -9.07
C GLY A 26 36.33 -14.05 -9.69
N ASP A 27 36.05 -15.23 -9.14
CA ASP A 27 35.02 -16.12 -9.70
C ASP A 27 33.62 -15.67 -9.31
N VAL A 28 33.46 -15.18 -8.09
CA VAL A 28 32.20 -14.63 -7.61
C VAL A 28 31.92 -13.27 -8.26
N TYR A 29 32.96 -12.45 -8.45
CA TYR A 29 32.84 -11.15 -9.12
C TYR A 29 32.28 -11.29 -10.53
N ASN A 30 32.82 -12.18 -11.37
CA ASN A 30 32.39 -12.32 -12.76
C ASN A 30 30.90 -12.68 -12.85
N VAL A 31 30.43 -13.59 -12.01
CA VAL A 31 29.05 -14.07 -12.02
C VAL A 31 28.08 -13.01 -11.49
N LEU A 32 28.46 -12.30 -10.42
CA LEU A 32 27.65 -11.18 -9.92
C LEU A 32 27.64 -10.02 -10.92
N ASN A 33 28.76 -9.69 -11.54
CA ASN A 33 28.86 -8.63 -12.53
C ASN A 33 28.04 -8.94 -13.81
N GLU A 34 28.01 -10.20 -14.24
CA GLU A 34 27.25 -10.61 -15.43
C GLU A 34 25.74 -10.77 -15.17
N HIS A 35 25.34 -11.16 -13.95
CA HIS A 35 23.97 -11.59 -13.69
C HIS A 35 23.22 -10.77 -12.64
N PHE A 36 23.87 -9.94 -11.83
CA PHE A 36 23.21 -9.03 -10.88
C PHE A 36 22.82 -7.74 -11.59
N VAL A 37 21.63 -7.73 -12.21
CA VAL A 37 21.16 -6.68 -13.13
C VAL A 37 20.11 -5.73 -12.52
N LEU A 38 20.02 -5.67 -11.19
CA LEU A 38 19.16 -4.69 -10.51
C LEU A 38 19.82 -3.31 -10.54
N SER A 39 19.06 -2.30 -10.94
CA SER A 39 19.54 -0.92 -10.93
C SER A 39 19.60 -0.35 -9.51
N ALA A 40 20.45 0.67 -9.29
CA ALA A 40 20.53 1.37 -8.01
C ALA A 40 19.18 1.95 -7.56
N GLN A 41 18.33 2.36 -8.49
CA GLN A 41 16.97 2.83 -8.21
C GLN A 41 16.07 1.70 -7.70
N GLU A 42 16.14 0.52 -8.31
CA GLU A 42 15.34 -0.64 -7.88
C GLU A 42 15.77 -1.15 -6.51
N ILE A 43 17.08 -1.18 -6.26
CA ILE A 43 17.64 -1.50 -4.95
C ILE A 43 17.17 -0.46 -3.93
N THR A 44 17.29 0.83 -4.24
CA THR A 44 16.79 1.93 -3.38
C THR A 44 15.33 1.72 -3.02
N GLN A 45 14.47 1.50 -4.01
CA GLN A 45 13.04 1.28 -3.80
C GLN A 45 12.77 0.03 -2.95
N ALA A 46 13.51 -1.06 -3.18
CA ALA A 46 13.39 -2.28 -2.38
C ALA A 46 13.73 -2.02 -0.90
N TYR A 47 14.82 -1.29 -0.60
CA TYR A 47 15.15 -0.91 0.78
C TYR A 47 14.11 0.02 1.40
N GLN A 48 13.72 1.08 0.68
CA GLN A 48 12.74 2.06 1.19
C GLN A 48 11.41 1.38 1.52
N LYS A 49 10.94 0.49 0.64
CA LYS A 49 9.75 -0.32 0.88
C LYS A 49 9.93 -1.25 2.07
N SER A 50 10.98 -2.06 2.08
CA SER A 50 11.23 -3.05 3.14
C SER A 50 11.40 -2.42 4.52
N TYR A 51 12.06 -1.27 4.58
CA TYR A 51 12.17 -0.45 5.78
C TYR A 51 10.84 0.05 6.30
N ALA A 52 10.02 0.64 5.42
CA ALA A 52 8.70 1.10 5.80
C ALA A 52 7.83 -0.06 6.32
N TYR A 53 7.93 -1.23 5.69
CA TYR A 53 7.18 -2.43 6.10
C TYR A 53 7.65 -2.98 7.44
N ALA A 54 8.96 -3.01 7.68
CA ALA A 54 9.53 -3.41 8.96
C ALA A 54 8.98 -2.56 10.11
N LEU A 55 9.07 -1.23 10.00
CA LEU A 55 8.55 -0.33 11.03
C LEU A 55 7.03 -0.43 11.19
N SER A 56 6.31 -0.60 10.09
CA SER A 56 4.85 -0.76 10.09
C SER A 56 4.42 -2.04 10.82
N ALA A 57 5.11 -3.16 10.56
CA ALA A 57 4.83 -4.43 11.22
C ALA A 57 5.19 -4.41 12.71
N ILE A 58 6.32 -3.78 13.07
CA ILE A 58 6.72 -3.58 14.46
C ILE A 58 5.68 -2.71 15.20
N ALA A 59 5.26 -1.60 14.60
CA ALA A 59 4.22 -0.72 15.16
C ALA A 59 2.89 -1.47 15.33
N ALA A 60 2.49 -2.28 14.35
CA ALA A 60 1.29 -3.10 14.41
C ALA A 60 1.34 -4.12 15.56
N GLY A 61 2.47 -4.81 15.72
CA GLY A 61 2.65 -5.78 16.80
C GLY A 61 2.72 -5.12 18.18
N MET A 62 3.08 -3.83 18.23
CA MET A 62 3.03 -3.05 19.46
C MET A 62 1.64 -2.50 19.77
N ALA A 63 0.58 -2.71 19.02
CA ALA A 63 -0.67 -2.01 19.30
C ALA A 63 -1.73 -2.83 20.05
N SER A 64 -2.66 -2.16 20.73
CA SER A 64 -3.67 -2.83 21.58
C SER A 64 -4.86 -3.36 20.78
N ASP A 65 -5.39 -4.50 21.24
CA ASP A 65 -6.38 -5.35 20.55
C ASP A 65 -7.62 -4.60 19.99
N ASP A 66 -8.15 -3.60 20.68
CA ASP A 66 -9.46 -3.02 20.28
C ASP A 66 -9.39 -2.06 19.07
N SER A 67 -8.28 -1.36 18.88
CA SER A 67 -8.12 -0.40 17.76
C SER A 67 -7.66 -1.08 16.47
N TRP A 68 -6.91 -2.18 16.60
CA TRP A 68 -6.30 -2.91 15.51
C TRP A 68 -7.16 -4.06 14.97
N GLN A 69 -8.11 -4.59 15.76
CA GLN A 69 -9.09 -5.57 15.28
C GLN A 69 -9.88 -5.04 14.10
N ASN A 70 -10.25 -3.76 14.16
CA ASN A 70 -11.01 -3.09 13.11
C ASN A 70 -10.19 -2.79 11.84
N PHE A 71 -8.86 -2.68 11.98
CA PHE A 71 -7.95 -2.49 10.85
C PHE A 71 -7.71 -3.82 10.13
N TRP A 72 -7.39 -4.89 10.87
CA TRP A 72 -7.09 -6.19 10.29
C TRP A 72 -8.32 -6.94 9.81
N GLN A 73 -9.50 -6.79 10.43
CA GLN A 73 -10.76 -7.33 9.88
C GLN A 73 -11.04 -6.90 8.43
N LYS A 74 -10.46 -5.77 7.98
CA LYS A 74 -10.62 -5.26 6.61
C LYS A 74 -9.58 -5.79 5.64
N ILE A 75 -8.49 -6.38 6.12
CA ILE A 75 -7.29 -6.71 5.33
C ILE A 75 -7.01 -8.23 5.37
N THR A 76 -7.27 -8.93 6.48
CA THR A 76 -7.03 -10.38 6.63
C THR A 76 -7.99 -11.05 7.65
N GLU A 77 -7.99 -12.38 7.70
CA GLU A 77 -8.67 -13.15 8.76
C GLU A 77 -8.07 -12.84 10.15
N SER A 78 -8.91 -12.82 11.21
CA SER A 78 -8.54 -12.32 12.56
C SER A 78 -7.44 -13.10 13.29
N GLN A 79 -6.91 -14.18 12.70
CA GLN A 79 -5.85 -14.99 13.29
C GLN A 79 -4.46 -14.36 13.15
N ILE A 80 -4.20 -13.62 12.07
CA ILE A 80 -2.88 -13.01 11.80
C ILE A 80 -2.57 -11.91 12.81
N GLU A 81 -3.58 -11.17 13.25
CA GLU A 81 -3.47 -10.08 14.22
C GLU A 81 -3.00 -10.56 15.60
N GLN A 82 -3.66 -11.59 16.14
CA GLN A 82 -3.33 -12.14 17.46
C GLN A 82 -1.92 -12.71 17.48
N GLU A 83 -1.48 -13.29 16.38
CA GLU A 83 -0.14 -13.87 16.24
C GLU A 83 0.95 -12.79 16.13
N LEU A 84 0.71 -11.71 15.37
CA LEU A 84 1.66 -10.61 15.20
C LEU A 84 1.88 -9.80 16.49
N SER A 85 0.78 -9.49 17.20
CA SER A 85 0.80 -8.84 18.52
C SER A 85 1.49 -9.71 19.56
N SER A 86 1.10 -10.99 19.68
CA SER A 86 1.71 -11.90 20.66
C SER A 86 3.22 -12.10 20.45
N GLN A 87 3.69 -12.11 19.20
CA GLN A 87 5.11 -12.26 18.89
C GLN A 87 5.92 -11.00 19.22
N ILE A 88 5.50 -9.81 18.79
CA ILE A 88 6.22 -8.56 19.10
C ILE A 88 6.16 -8.25 20.59
N VAL A 89 4.99 -8.39 21.22
CA VAL A 89 4.82 -8.12 22.64
C VAL A 89 5.65 -9.10 23.48
N GLY A 90 5.45 -10.40 23.27
CA GLY A 90 6.07 -11.43 24.12
C GLY A 90 7.57 -11.61 23.89
N LEU A 91 8.06 -11.47 22.65
CA LEU A 91 9.47 -11.72 22.33
C LEU A 91 10.36 -10.47 22.43
N TYR A 92 9.79 -9.27 22.29
CA TYR A 92 10.56 -8.02 22.24
C TYR A 92 10.09 -6.98 23.25
N LEU A 93 8.81 -6.59 23.26
CA LEU A 93 8.33 -5.48 24.09
C LEU A 93 8.41 -5.78 25.59
N GLU A 94 7.90 -6.92 26.03
CA GLU A 94 7.92 -7.30 27.46
C GLU A 94 9.36 -7.51 27.99
N PRO A 95 10.24 -8.26 27.29
CA PRO A 95 11.63 -8.39 27.72
C PRO A 95 12.39 -7.05 27.72
N PHE A 96 12.15 -6.20 26.73
CA PHE A 96 12.73 -4.84 26.68
C PHE A 96 12.22 -3.99 27.84
N ALA A 97 10.91 -3.97 28.09
CA ALA A 97 10.30 -3.22 29.18
C ALA A 97 10.85 -3.67 30.54
N GLN A 98 11.01 -4.98 30.73
CA GLN A 98 11.63 -5.54 31.93
C GLN A 98 13.09 -5.09 32.08
N ALA A 99 13.87 -5.10 31.00
CA ALA A 99 15.27 -4.67 31.01
C ALA A 99 15.43 -3.16 31.30
N GLN A 100 14.47 -2.35 30.84
CA GLN A 100 14.47 -0.89 31.02
C GLN A 100 13.70 -0.41 32.27
N GLY A 101 13.08 -1.33 33.01
CA GLY A 101 12.26 -1.00 34.18
C GLY A 101 10.94 -0.27 33.85
N LEU A 102 10.45 -0.38 32.61
CA LEU A 102 9.18 0.21 32.17
C LEU A 102 8.01 -0.68 32.60
N GLN A 103 7.07 -0.12 33.35
CA GLN A 103 5.87 -0.84 33.81
C GLN A 103 4.64 0.06 33.85
N GLY A 104 3.46 -0.55 33.73
CA GLY A 104 2.18 0.13 33.89
C GLY A 104 2.03 1.34 32.95
N PRO A 105 1.70 2.55 33.46
CA PRO A 105 1.51 3.73 32.62
C PRO A 105 2.72 4.10 31.75
N ALA A 106 3.94 3.98 32.27
CA ALA A 106 5.16 4.34 31.54
C ALA A 106 5.43 3.40 30.34
N LEU A 107 5.06 2.12 30.46
CA LEU A 107 5.11 1.19 29.34
C LEU A 107 4.07 1.54 28.27
N ASN A 108 2.87 1.94 28.69
CA ASN A 108 1.81 2.35 27.76
C ASN A 108 2.17 3.65 27.02
N GLU A 109 2.74 4.63 27.71
CA GLU A 109 3.25 5.87 27.11
C GLU A 109 4.37 5.57 26.11
N PHE A 110 5.37 4.77 26.50
CA PHE A 110 6.43 4.33 25.58
C PHE A 110 5.84 3.64 24.36
N ARG A 111 4.90 2.71 24.56
CA ARG A 111 4.25 1.93 23.50
C ARG A 111 3.51 2.84 22.52
N GLN A 112 2.73 3.81 23.01
CA GLN A 112 2.02 4.77 22.17
C GLN A 112 2.99 5.64 21.37
N GLN A 113 4.01 6.20 22.02
CA GLN A 113 5.00 7.04 21.36
C GLN A 113 5.81 6.24 20.32
N ALA A 114 6.23 5.04 20.66
CA ALA A 114 6.98 4.17 19.76
C ALA A 114 6.17 3.80 18.51
N ILE A 115 4.86 3.59 18.62
CA ILE A 115 3.98 3.37 17.45
C ILE A 115 3.97 4.61 16.56
N GLN A 116 3.72 5.79 17.12
CA GLN A 116 3.67 7.05 16.37
C GLN A 116 5.00 7.35 15.68
N ASP A 117 6.11 7.20 16.41
CA ASP A 117 7.44 7.45 15.87
C ASP A 117 7.80 6.45 14.77
N CYS A 118 7.48 5.16 14.93
CA CYS A 118 7.67 4.15 13.88
C CYS A 118 6.89 4.50 12.61
N GLN A 119 5.66 4.99 12.75
CA GLN A 119 4.82 5.41 11.62
C GLN A 119 5.40 6.64 10.92
N ALA A 120 5.80 7.65 11.69
CA ALA A 120 6.42 8.86 11.15
C ALA A 120 7.73 8.54 10.43
N LEU A 121 8.56 7.67 11.01
CA LEU A 121 9.79 7.17 10.40
C LEU A 121 9.53 6.42 9.09
N ALA A 122 8.51 5.54 9.05
CA ALA A 122 8.12 4.82 7.83
C ALA A 122 7.67 5.78 6.71
N ALA A 123 6.99 6.88 7.04
CA ALA A 123 6.59 7.90 6.09
C ALA A 123 7.77 8.64 5.46
N GLN A 124 8.92 8.70 6.14
CA GLN A 124 10.16 9.32 5.64
C GLN A 124 10.98 8.41 4.71
N LYS A 125 10.48 7.23 4.31
CA LYS A 125 11.23 6.27 3.49
C LYS A 125 11.89 6.89 2.24
N GLU A 126 11.24 7.85 1.59
CA GLU A 126 11.74 8.49 0.37
C GLU A 126 13.01 9.32 0.59
N SER A 127 13.27 9.81 1.81
CA SER A 127 14.50 10.55 2.13
C SER A 127 15.66 9.62 2.50
N LEU A 128 15.39 8.33 2.69
CA LEU A 128 16.37 7.33 3.12
C LEU A 128 16.87 6.49 1.95
N PHE A 129 18.02 5.84 2.18
CA PHE A 129 18.64 4.89 1.25
C PHE A 129 18.80 5.43 -0.18
N GLN A 130 19.09 6.73 -0.34
CA GLN A 130 19.29 7.35 -1.65
C GLN A 130 20.62 6.88 -2.25
N ILE A 131 20.56 5.89 -3.12
CA ILE A 131 21.71 5.28 -3.78
C ILE A 131 21.96 6.01 -5.11
N ALA A 132 22.31 7.29 -5.07
CA ALA A 132 22.39 8.11 -6.29
C ALA A 132 23.56 7.77 -7.24
N GLN A 133 24.42 6.76 -6.94
CA GLN A 133 25.61 6.50 -7.77
C GLN A 133 26.27 5.11 -7.56
N PHE A 134 25.51 4.05 -7.32
CA PHE A 134 26.11 2.74 -7.05
C PHE A 134 26.42 2.00 -8.35
N GLN A 135 27.62 2.21 -8.87
CA GLN A 135 28.28 1.24 -9.72
C GLN A 135 29.05 0.30 -8.81
N LEU A 136 28.62 -0.95 -8.72
CA LEU A 136 29.28 -2.00 -7.98
C LEU A 136 30.68 -2.25 -8.56
N THR A 137 31.70 -1.61 -8.00
CA THR A 137 33.09 -1.87 -8.36
C THR A 137 33.50 -3.30 -7.96
N GLU A 138 34.57 -3.83 -8.54
CA GLU A 138 35.11 -5.15 -8.15
C GLU A 138 35.41 -5.23 -6.65
N ALA A 139 35.92 -4.15 -6.05
CA ALA A 139 36.15 -4.05 -4.62
C ALA A 139 34.85 -4.04 -3.80
N GLU A 140 33.78 -3.42 -4.29
CA GLU A 140 32.48 -3.38 -3.60
C GLU A 140 31.72 -4.71 -3.72
N LEU A 141 31.79 -5.38 -4.88
CA LEU A 141 31.28 -6.74 -5.08
C LEU A 141 32.02 -7.75 -4.22
N ALA A 142 33.34 -7.59 -4.09
CA ALA A 142 34.15 -8.37 -3.17
C ALA A 142 33.76 -8.19 -1.69
N ALA A 143 33.40 -6.97 -1.28
CA ALA A 143 32.91 -6.71 0.07
C ALA A 143 31.57 -7.41 0.35
N LEU A 144 30.68 -7.55 -0.66
CA LEU A 144 29.44 -8.34 -0.55
C LEU A 144 29.70 -9.82 -0.23
N VAL A 145 30.88 -10.32 -0.57
CA VAL A 145 31.20 -11.72 -0.33
C VAL A 145 31.66 -11.91 1.11
N ASN A 146 32.39 -10.95 1.70
CA ASN A 146 33.11 -11.17 2.95
C ASN A 146 32.38 -10.71 4.23
N GLU A 147 31.28 -9.97 4.14
CA GLU A 147 30.54 -9.47 5.31
C GLU A 147 29.27 -10.28 5.59
N SER A 148 29.23 -10.97 6.74
CA SER A 148 28.11 -11.86 7.12
C SER A 148 27.38 -11.48 8.42
N GLU A 149 27.86 -10.47 9.14
CA GLU A 149 27.34 -10.17 10.48
C GLU A 149 25.99 -9.43 10.42
N ILE A 150 24.91 -10.21 10.44
CA ILE A 150 23.52 -9.73 10.53
C ILE A 150 23.23 -9.09 11.90
N ALA A 151 23.94 -9.49 12.96
CA ALA A 151 23.66 -9.10 14.35
C ALA A 151 23.67 -7.58 14.60
N THR A 152 24.34 -6.81 13.74
CA THR A 152 24.46 -5.34 13.85
C THR A 152 23.58 -4.59 12.85
N LEU A 153 22.71 -5.27 12.08
CA LEU A 153 21.88 -4.60 11.07
C LEU A 153 20.99 -3.52 11.65
N SER A 154 20.41 -3.72 12.82
CA SER A 154 19.59 -2.70 13.48
C SER A 154 20.41 -1.45 13.79
N GLU A 155 21.62 -1.61 14.30
CA GLU A 155 22.54 -0.50 14.59
C GLU A 155 22.92 0.25 13.32
N LEU A 156 23.13 -0.46 12.20
CA LEU A 156 23.43 0.16 10.92
C LEU A 156 22.25 0.96 10.36
N VAL A 157 21.03 0.41 10.44
CA VAL A 157 19.82 1.12 10.03
C VAL A 157 19.62 2.34 10.93
N ILE A 158 19.73 2.18 12.25
CA ILE A 158 19.61 3.26 13.23
C ILE A 158 20.65 4.37 12.98
N ALA A 159 21.91 4.02 12.74
CA ALA A 159 22.95 4.99 12.42
C ALA A 159 22.64 5.76 11.12
N HIS A 160 22.02 5.11 10.13
CA HIS A 160 21.55 5.76 8.92
C HIS A 160 20.39 6.73 9.22
N LEU A 161 19.41 6.32 10.03
CA LEU A 161 18.30 7.20 10.48
C LEU A 161 18.81 8.42 11.26
N GLN A 162 19.84 8.27 12.07
CA GLN A 162 20.48 9.37 12.78
C GLN A 162 21.24 10.30 11.83
N SER A 163 21.72 9.80 10.68
CA SER A 163 22.47 10.62 9.72
C SER A 163 21.57 11.57 8.91
N VAL A 164 20.30 11.23 8.73
CA VAL A 164 19.31 12.00 7.96
C VAL A 164 18.50 12.91 8.89
N ALA A 165 18.36 14.19 8.53
CA ALA A 165 17.81 15.21 9.42
C ALA A 165 16.33 14.98 9.76
N GLU A 166 15.56 14.58 8.75
CA GLU A 166 14.12 14.32 8.78
C GLU A 166 13.76 13.17 9.73
N THR A 167 14.63 12.16 9.81
CA THR A 167 14.42 10.99 10.68
C THR A 167 15.08 11.12 12.05
N ARG A 168 16.17 11.89 12.15
CA ARG A 168 16.87 12.11 13.43
C ARG A 168 15.94 12.66 14.51
N VAL A 169 15.06 13.58 14.14
CA VAL A 169 14.12 14.22 15.08
C VAL A 169 13.01 13.29 15.57
N LEU A 170 12.73 12.21 14.84
CA LEU A 170 11.70 11.22 15.16
C LEU A 170 12.26 10.02 15.95
N LEU A 171 13.58 9.90 16.05
CA LEU A 171 14.23 8.76 16.65
C LEU A 171 14.61 9.07 18.11
N SER A 172 13.66 8.89 19.02
CA SER A 172 13.92 8.98 20.45
C SER A 172 14.92 7.90 20.92
N GLU A 173 15.68 8.18 21.97
CA GLU A 173 16.64 7.21 22.52
C GLU A 173 15.97 5.89 22.96
N PRO A 174 14.82 5.88 23.65
CA PRO A 174 14.10 4.66 23.99
C PRO A 174 13.67 3.86 22.75
N LEU A 175 13.21 4.54 21.70
CA LEU A 175 12.82 3.89 20.45
C LEU A 175 14.03 3.26 19.74
N ALA A 176 15.15 3.98 19.66
CA ALA A 176 16.37 3.44 19.06
C ALA A 176 16.84 2.18 19.81
N GLN A 177 16.80 2.19 21.14
CA GLN A 177 17.15 1.03 21.96
C GLN A 177 16.19 -0.15 21.73
N PHE A 178 14.89 0.12 21.60
CA PHE A 178 13.88 -0.92 21.32
C PHE A 178 14.05 -1.52 19.92
N LEU A 179 14.25 -0.68 18.90
CA LEU A 179 14.48 -1.14 17.52
C LEU A 179 15.79 -1.93 17.38
N ALA A 180 16.80 -1.61 18.20
CA ALA A 180 18.05 -2.37 18.31
C ALA A 180 17.92 -3.67 19.12
N TYR A 181 16.92 -3.78 19.99
CA TYR A 181 16.78 -4.89 20.93
C TYR A 181 16.67 -6.23 20.19
N HIS A 182 17.60 -7.13 20.47
CA HIS A 182 17.74 -8.43 19.77
C HIS A 182 17.72 -8.33 18.23
N ASN A 183 18.26 -7.23 17.70
CA ASN A 183 18.34 -6.95 16.28
C ASN A 183 16.96 -6.92 15.57
N LEU A 184 15.90 -6.50 16.28
CA LEU A 184 14.52 -6.48 15.79
C LEU A 184 14.37 -5.78 14.43
N LEU A 185 14.81 -4.52 14.33
CA LEU A 185 14.67 -3.74 13.10
C LEU A 185 15.47 -4.34 11.96
N GLY A 186 16.69 -4.78 12.24
CA GLY A 186 17.59 -5.38 11.25
C GLY A 186 17.05 -6.66 10.65
N HIS A 187 16.54 -7.58 11.49
CA HIS A 187 15.88 -8.80 11.02
C HIS A 187 14.59 -8.50 10.26
N ALA A 188 13.78 -7.55 10.73
CA ALA A 188 12.55 -7.14 10.06
C ALA A 188 12.81 -6.55 8.66
N VAL A 189 13.77 -5.63 8.55
CA VAL A 189 14.17 -5.02 7.25
C VAL A 189 14.67 -6.11 6.30
N LEU A 190 15.54 -7.00 6.78
CA LEU A 190 16.07 -8.09 5.96
C LEU A 190 14.98 -9.08 5.52
N PHE A 191 14.02 -9.39 6.39
CA PHE A 191 12.88 -10.25 6.07
C PHE A 191 12.04 -9.66 4.93
N PHE A 192 11.62 -8.40 5.05
CA PHE A 192 10.82 -7.76 4.00
C PHE A 192 11.62 -7.53 2.72
N LEU A 193 12.93 -7.32 2.81
CA LEU A 193 13.81 -7.23 1.64
C LEU A 193 13.88 -8.56 0.89
N ASN A 194 14.02 -9.68 1.61
CA ASN A 194 13.96 -11.01 1.02
C ASN A 194 12.63 -11.24 0.30
N GLU A 195 11.50 -10.89 0.94
CA GLU A 195 10.18 -11.04 0.31
C GLU A 195 9.97 -10.09 -0.88
N ALA A 196 10.44 -8.83 -0.80
CA ALA A 196 10.35 -7.88 -1.92
C ALA A 196 11.16 -8.32 -3.14
N LEU A 197 12.29 -9.01 -2.92
CA LEU A 197 13.16 -9.51 -3.99
C LEU A 197 12.72 -10.90 -4.49
N ARG A 198 11.95 -11.66 -3.71
CA ARG A 198 11.51 -13.03 -4.04
C ARG A 198 10.75 -13.13 -5.36
N ASP A 199 9.87 -12.17 -5.63
CA ASP A 199 9.04 -12.15 -6.84
C ASP A 199 9.69 -11.40 -8.01
N ASN A 200 10.91 -10.86 -7.82
CA ASN A 200 11.62 -10.17 -8.88
C ASN A 200 12.31 -11.19 -9.81
N GLU A 201 11.80 -11.34 -11.04
CA GLU A 201 12.34 -12.32 -12.00
C GLU A 201 13.83 -12.14 -12.32
N ARG A 202 14.33 -10.89 -12.35
CA ARG A 202 15.75 -10.64 -12.58
C ARG A 202 16.60 -11.10 -11.40
N PHE A 203 16.16 -10.83 -10.18
CA PHE A 203 16.84 -11.31 -8.97
C PHE A 203 16.82 -12.84 -8.88
N LYS A 204 15.68 -13.46 -9.19
CA LYS A 204 15.55 -14.92 -9.27
C LYS A 204 16.50 -15.52 -10.32
N THR A 205 16.62 -14.87 -11.48
CA THR A 205 17.57 -15.27 -12.52
C THR A 205 19.00 -15.18 -12.03
N THR A 206 19.36 -14.14 -11.27
CA THR A 206 20.69 -14.04 -10.63
C THR A 206 20.94 -15.21 -9.68
N LEU A 207 19.97 -15.53 -8.81
CA LEU A 207 20.07 -16.67 -7.88
C LEU A 207 20.18 -18.00 -8.61
N ASP A 208 19.39 -18.21 -9.66
CA ASP A 208 19.40 -19.45 -10.44
C ASP A 208 20.71 -19.62 -11.22
N ASN A 209 21.30 -18.54 -11.75
CA ASN A 209 22.62 -18.57 -12.36
C ASN A 209 23.71 -18.89 -11.33
N LEU A 210 23.65 -18.29 -10.14
CA LEU A 210 24.57 -18.63 -9.04
C LEU A 210 24.44 -20.11 -8.64
N ARG A 211 23.22 -20.67 -8.60
CA ARG A 211 22.97 -22.10 -8.35
C ARG A 211 23.52 -22.99 -9.45
N GLN A 212 23.25 -22.67 -10.72
CA GLN A 212 23.76 -23.43 -11.87
C GLN A 212 25.28 -23.47 -11.93
N GLN A 213 25.94 -22.41 -11.44
CA GLN A 213 27.39 -22.35 -11.32
C GLN A 213 27.94 -22.95 -10.02
N GLY A 214 27.09 -23.53 -9.16
CA GLY A 214 27.51 -24.15 -7.89
C GLY A 214 27.97 -23.15 -6.82
N LEU A 215 27.60 -21.87 -6.97
CA LEU A 215 28.00 -20.77 -6.09
C LEU A 215 26.93 -20.45 -5.02
N LEU A 216 25.76 -21.11 -5.09
CA LEU A 216 24.64 -20.92 -4.17
C LEU A 216 24.00 -22.28 -3.85
N ALA A 217 24.18 -22.75 -2.61
CA ALA A 217 23.60 -24.01 -2.12
C ALA A 217 23.05 -23.84 -0.70
N GLU A 218 22.04 -24.64 -0.35
CA GLU A 218 21.47 -24.65 1.00
C GLU A 218 22.42 -25.37 1.97
N ILE A 219 22.93 -24.64 2.96
CA ILE A 219 23.97 -25.11 3.91
C ILE A 219 23.43 -26.15 4.90
N GLN A 220 22.11 -26.36 4.92
CA GLN A 220 21.53 -27.46 5.69
C GLN A 220 22.12 -28.81 5.27
N ASN A 221 22.73 -28.90 4.08
CA ASN A 221 23.48 -30.07 3.62
C ASN A 221 24.93 -29.73 3.19
N VAL A 222 25.82 -29.50 4.16
CA VAL A 222 27.26 -29.20 3.91
C VAL A 222 27.96 -30.23 3.02
N GLN A 223 27.52 -31.50 3.02
CA GLN A 223 28.07 -32.54 2.16
C GLN A 223 27.71 -32.33 0.68
N GLU A 224 26.51 -31.83 0.41
CA GLU A 224 26.04 -31.49 -0.94
C GLU A 224 26.79 -30.25 -1.46
N ALA A 225 26.88 -29.20 -0.64
CA ALA A 225 27.66 -28.00 -0.94
C ALA A 225 29.15 -28.31 -1.21
N GLN A 226 29.74 -29.23 -0.43
CA GLN A 226 31.11 -29.70 -0.67
C GLN A 226 31.25 -30.45 -2.01
N SER A 227 30.25 -31.23 -2.38
CA SER A 227 30.26 -32.01 -3.62
C SER A 227 30.12 -31.11 -4.84
N GLU A 228 29.24 -30.10 -4.77
CA GLU A 228 29.03 -29.11 -5.83
C GLU A 228 30.26 -28.23 -6.05
N LEU A 229 30.87 -27.69 -4.99
CA LEU A 229 32.11 -26.91 -5.10
C LEU A 229 33.26 -27.73 -5.70
N LYS A 230 33.40 -29.00 -5.28
CA LYS A 230 34.40 -29.90 -5.88
C LYS A 230 34.13 -30.11 -7.35
N ALA A 231 32.88 -30.33 -7.75
CA ALA A 231 32.52 -30.50 -9.15
C ALA A 231 32.82 -29.23 -9.97
N PHE A 232 32.50 -28.05 -9.46
CA PHE A 232 32.80 -26.76 -10.10
C PHE A 232 34.29 -26.58 -10.38
N PHE A 233 35.14 -26.70 -9.37
CA PHE A 233 36.58 -26.54 -9.55
C PHE A 233 37.20 -27.65 -10.39
N THR A 234 36.67 -28.88 -10.33
CA THR A 234 37.11 -29.98 -11.20
C THR A 234 36.79 -29.70 -12.67
N ASN A 235 35.62 -29.15 -12.96
CA ASN A 235 35.24 -28.77 -14.33
C ASN A 235 36.13 -27.64 -14.87
N LYS A 236 36.42 -26.62 -14.05
CA LYS A 236 37.39 -25.57 -14.43
C LYS A 236 38.78 -26.13 -14.68
N LEU A 237 39.26 -27.03 -13.83
CA LEU A 237 40.54 -27.68 -13.99
C LEU A 237 40.62 -28.42 -15.34
N THR A 238 39.55 -29.15 -15.69
CA THR A 238 39.44 -29.86 -16.98
C THR A 238 39.48 -28.89 -18.16
N ALA A 239 38.82 -27.73 -18.06
CA ALA A 239 38.85 -26.71 -19.11
C ALA A 239 40.26 -26.12 -19.32
N ILE A 240 40.99 -25.82 -18.23
CA ILE A 240 42.37 -25.35 -18.30
C ILE A 240 43.28 -26.42 -18.90
N GLU A 241 43.10 -27.69 -18.53
CA GLU A 241 43.86 -28.81 -19.10
C GLU A 241 43.65 -28.93 -20.62
N GLN A 242 42.42 -28.77 -21.10
CA GLN A 242 42.11 -28.73 -22.53
C GLN A 242 42.74 -27.53 -23.24
N GLN A 243 42.73 -26.35 -22.61
CA GLN A 243 43.37 -25.15 -23.16
C GLN A 243 44.89 -25.32 -23.21
N LEU A 244 45.53 -25.83 -22.15
CA LEU A 244 46.95 -26.15 -22.13
C LEU A 244 47.32 -27.17 -23.22
N ALA A 245 46.51 -28.21 -23.42
CA ALA A 245 46.70 -29.16 -24.51
C ALA A 245 46.64 -28.48 -25.89
N THR A 246 45.69 -27.57 -26.09
CA THR A 246 45.55 -26.79 -27.32
C THR A 246 46.73 -25.84 -27.54
N GLN A 247 47.18 -25.13 -26.50
CA GLN A 247 48.32 -24.23 -26.59
C GLN A 247 49.64 -24.99 -26.82
N ASN A 248 49.80 -26.17 -26.22
CA ASN A 248 50.94 -27.05 -26.49
C ASN A 248 50.99 -27.51 -27.95
N GLN A 249 49.83 -27.81 -28.56
CA GLN A 249 49.78 -28.09 -30.00
C GLN A 249 50.15 -26.85 -30.84
N ARG A 250 49.73 -25.65 -30.44
CA ARG A 250 50.10 -24.40 -31.12
C ARG A 250 51.58 -24.06 -30.99
N LEU A 251 52.21 -24.35 -29.84
CA LEU A 251 53.66 -24.19 -29.64
C LEU A 251 54.46 -25.04 -30.63
N LEU A 252 54.00 -26.26 -30.93
CA LEU A 252 54.61 -27.15 -31.91
C LEU A 252 54.48 -26.64 -33.35
N GLN A 253 53.58 -25.68 -33.60
CA GLN A 253 53.27 -25.13 -34.93
C GLN A 253 53.67 -23.65 -35.08
N ALA A 254 54.28 -23.03 -34.06
CA ALA A 254 54.64 -21.62 -34.07
C ALA A 254 55.70 -21.33 -35.16
N ALA A 255 55.39 -20.39 -36.06
CA ALA A 255 56.24 -20.07 -37.21
C ALA A 255 57.26 -18.96 -36.91
N THR A 256 57.04 -18.17 -35.85
CA THR A 256 57.89 -17.04 -35.49
C THR A 256 58.29 -17.04 -34.00
N PRO A 257 59.47 -16.49 -33.64
CA PRO A 257 59.89 -16.35 -32.25
C PRO A 257 58.94 -15.48 -31.40
N ALA A 258 58.28 -14.50 -32.02
CA ALA A 258 57.31 -13.64 -31.35
C ALA A 258 56.03 -14.39 -30.98
N GLU A 259 55.48 -15.20 -31.90
CA GLU A 259 54.34 -16.08 -31.60
C GLU A 259 54.70 -17.13 -30.54
N PHE A 260 55.91 -17.71 -30.61
CA PHE A 260 56.37 -18.67 -29.61
C PHE A 260 56.44 -18.05 -28.20
N ALA A 261 56.99 -16.83 -28.08
CA ALA A 261 57.04 -16.10 -26.81
C ALA A 261 55.65 -15.78 -26.27
N GLN A 262 54.74 -15.32 -27.13
CA GLN A 262 53.37 -14.95 -26.75
C GLN A 262 52.55 -16.17 -26.30
N ILE A 263 52.66 -17.30 -27.02
CA ILE A 263 52.01 -18.56 -26.61
C ILE A 263 52.63 -19.09 -25.31
N GLY A 264 53.95 -19.03 -25.16
CA GLY A 264 54.65 -19.45 -23.94
C GLY A 264 54.23 -18.64 -22.71
N GLU A 265 54.04 -17.33 -22.86
CA GLU A 265 53.54 -16.46 -21.79
C GLU A 265 52.11 -16.81 -21.39
N HIS A 266 51.23 -17.07 -22.37
CA HIS A 266 49.86 -17.50 -22.09
C HIS A 266 49.79 -18.90 -21.43
N SER A 267 50.61 -19.86 -21.87
CA SER A 267 50.73 -21.18 -21.21
C SER A 267 51.22 -21.07 -19.77
N LYS A 268 52.12 -20.12 -19.48
CA LYS A 268 52.58 -19.84 -18.12
C LYS A 268 51.45 -19.30 -17.25
N THR A 269 50.59 -18.41 -17.78
CA THR A 269 49.39 -17.94 -17.08
C THR A 269 48.43 -19.09 -16.77
N LEU A 270 48.14 -19.95 -17.75
CA LEU A 270 47.26 -21.11 -17.55
C LEU A 270 47.80 -22.09 -16.48
N LEU A 271 49.12 -22.28 -16.41
CA LEU A 271 49.76 -23.10 -15.38
C LEU A 271 49.63 -22.49 -13.97
N LEU A 272 49.73 -21.16 -13.86
CA LEU A 272 49.49 -20.45 -12.60
C LEU A 272 48.03 -20.61 -12.16
N ASP A 273 47.08 -20.43 -13.08
CA ASP A 273 45.65 -20.63 -12.81
C ASP A 273 45.35 -22.08 -12.37
N GLN A 274 45.99 -23.08 -13.01
CA GLN A 274 45.89 -24.48 -12.62
C GLN A 274 46.38 -24.72 -11.19
N GLN A 275 47.48 -24.09 -10.78
CA GLN A 275 48.00 -24.20 -9.41
C GLN A 275 47.03 -23.58 -8.39
N THR A 276 46.49 -22.40 -8.69
CA THR A 276 45.50 -21.71 -7.84
C THR A 276 44.24 -22.54 -7.63
N ILE A 277 43.73 -23.20 -8.68
CA ILE A 277 42.56 -24.08 -8.58
C ILE A 277 42.85 -25.32 -7.74
N ASN A 278 44.01 -25.96 -7.94
CA ASN A 278 44.40 -27.14 -7.16
C ASN A 278 44.54 -26.82 -5.67
N GLN A 279 45.10 -25.66 -5.33
CA GLN A 279 45.15 -25.19 -3.95
C GLN A 279 43.75 -24.94 -3.39
N SER A 280 42.88 -24.29 -4.17
CA SER A 280 41.49 -24.05 -3.77
C SER A 280 40.74 -25.35 -3.48
N LEU A 281 40.87 -26.37 -4.35
CA LEU A 281 40.29 -27.72 -4.17
C LEU A 281 40.71 -28.39 -2.86
N ALA A 282 41.99 -28.24 -2.47
CA ALA A 282 42.51 -28.82 -1.24
C ALA A 282 41.98 -28.11 0.02
N GLU A 283 41.71 -26.80 -0.07
CA GLU A 283 41.25 -25.97 1.04
C GLU A 283 39.72 -25.99 1.26
N ILE A 284 38.94 -26.46 0.28
CA ILE A 284 37.45 -26.54 0.35
C ILE A 284 36.95 -27.11 1.69
N PRO A 285 37.42 -28.28 2.19
CA PRO A 285 36.87 -28.85 3.43
C PRO A 285 37.08 -27.94 4.64
N GLN A 286 38.25 -27.32 4.76
CA GLN A 286 38.59 -26.44 5.89
C GLN A 286 37.83 -25.11 5.79
N ARG A 287 37.74 -24.53 4.59
CA ARG A 287 36.97 -23.30 4.33
C ARG A 287 35.48 -23.51 4.63
N LEU A 288 34.88 -24.60 4.14
CA LEU A 288 33.47 -24.92 4.43
C LEU A 288 33.21 -25.13 5.92
N GLN A 289 34.12 -25.78 6.64
CA GLN A 289 33.96 -26.00 8.07
C GLN A 289 34.03 -24.69 8.87
N GLN A 290 34.97 -23.80 8.52
CA GLN A 290 35.07 -22.47 9.13
C GLN A 290 33.79 -21.67 8.87
N VAL A 291 33.39 -21.60 7.61
CA VAL A 291 32.23 -20.79 7.22
C VAL A 291 30.92 -21.39 7.78
N GLN A 292 30.79 -22.72 7.89
CA GLN A 292 29.66 -23.35 8.57
C GLN A 292 29.55 -22.91 10.03
N SER A 293 30.67 -22.83 10.75
CA SER A 293 30.66 -22.42 12.17
C SER A 293 30.29 -20.94 12.35
N GLU A 294 30.78 -20.07 11.48
CA GLU A 294 30.46 -18.64 11.44
C GLU A 294 29.00 -18.39 11.00
N TRP A 295 28.51 -19.17 10.03
CA TRP A 295 27.11 -19.12 9.58
C TRP A 295 26.14 -19.63 10.65
N GLN A 296 26.44 -20.75 11.32
CA GLN A 296 25.60 -21.31 12.38
C GLN A 296 25.41 -20.34 13.56
N THR A 297 26.41 -19.50 13.86
CA THR A 297 26.35 -18.55 14.97
C THR A 297 25.61 -17.26 14.61
N THR A 298 25.63 -16.84 13.34
CA THR A 298 25.08 -15.55 12.89
C THR A 298 23.71 -15.65 12.22
N GLN A 299 23.44 -16.71 11.46
CA GLN A 299 22.21 -16.84 10.65
C GLN A 299 21.08 -17.58 11.35
N THR A 300 21.38 -18.35 12.39
CA THR A 300 20.37 -19.05 13.19
C THR A 300 19.33 -18.08 13.77
N ALA A 301 19.76 -16.89 14.22
CA ALA A 301 18.86 -15.87 14.75
C ALA A 301 17.88 -15.34 13.68
N PHE A 302 18.36 -15.08 12.47
CA PHE A 302 17.52 -14.62 11.37
C PHE A 302 16.60 -15.71 10.82
N ILE A 303 17.07 -16.96 10.73
CA ILE A 303 16.23 -18.10 10.33
C ILE A 303 15.12 -18.34 11.36
N GLN A 304 15.47 -18.28 12.64
CA GLN A 304 14.51 -18.38 13.73
C GLN A 304 13.49 -17.24 13.68
N PHE A 305 13.96 -16.00 13.50
CA PHE A 305 13.10 -14.83 13.29
C PHE A 305 12.15 -15.05 12.11
N SER A 306 12.68 -15.40 10.94
CA SER A 306 11.89 -15.59 9.71
C SER A 306 10.84 -16.68 9.85
N ARG A 307 11.14 -17.74 10.62
CA ARG A 307 10.18 -18.80 10.92
C ARG A 307 9.08 -18.33 11.87
N GLN A 308 9.45 -17.61 12.92
CA GLN A 308 8.51 -17.03 13.89
C GLN A 308 7.57 -16.04 13.18
N PHE A 309 8.12 -15.14 12.38
CA PHE A 309 7.40 -14.10 11.67
C PHE A 309 6.97 -14.49 10.26
N SER A 310 6.87 -15.79 9.95
CA SER A 310 6.54 -16.25 8.59
C SER A 310 5.21 -15.72 8.06
N GLN A 311 4.24 -15.45 8.95
CA GLN A 311 2.95 -14.82 8.62
C GLN A 311 3.08 -13.37 8.13
N TRP A 312 4.23 -12.70 8.35
CA TRP A 312 4.51 -11.39 7.76
C TRP A 312 4.60 -11.45 6.23
N THR A 313 4.72 -12.63 5.62
CA THR A 313 4.56 -12.80 4.17
C THR A 313 3.15 -12.46 3.68
N VAL A 314 2.11 -12.69 4.49
CA VAL A 314 0.73 -12.29 4.17
C VAL A 314 0.58 -10.77 4.25
N PHE A 315 1.22 -10.15 5.25
CA PHE A 315 1.37 -8.70 5.32
C PHE A 315 2.07 -8.17 4.06
N ALA A 316 3.08 -8.88 3.55
CA ALA A 316 3.81 -8.52 2.35
C ALA A 316 3.01 -8.69 1.03
N SER A 317 2.21 -9.75 0.92
CA SER A 317 1.53 -10.12 -0.32
C SER A 317 0.22 -9.35 -0.59
N THR A 318 -0.40 -8.76 0.44
CA THR A 318 -1.74 -8.13 0.34
C THR A 318 -1.70 -6.66 -0.14
N GLN A 319 -0.74 -6.28 -0.99
CA GLN A 319 -0.52 -4.89 -1.44
C GLN A 319 -0.35 -3.92 -0.25
N LEU A 320 0.80 -4.05 0.43
CA LEU A 320 1.34 -3.19 1.50
C LEU A 320 1.20 -1.68 1.30
N GLU A 321 1.10 -1.19 0.07
CA GLU A 321 0.84 0.22 -0.20
C GLU A 321 -0.53 0.64 0.35
N THR A 322 -1.51 -0.27 0.39
CA THR A 322 -2.82 -0.10 1.04
C THR A 322 -2.68 0.07 2.55
N ILE A 323 -1.76 -0.68 3.18
CA ILE A 323 -1.51 -0.67 4.63
C ILE A 323 -0.72 0.60 5.01
N VAL A 324 0.37 0.89 4.29
CA VAL A 324 1.17 2.13 4.47
C VAL A 324 0.36 3.39 4.18
N ALA A 325 -0.57 3.35 3.22
CA ALA A 325 -1.47 4.47 2.93
C ALA A 325 -2.71 4.54 3.84
N ALA A 326 -2.91 3.55 4.71
CA ALA A 326 -3.93 3.52 5.78
C ALA A 326 -3.33 3.71 7.18
N LEU A 327 -2.00 3.65 7.33
CA LEU A 327 -1.30 3.90 8.58
C LEU A 327 -1.48 5.33 9.15
N PRO A 328 -1.66 6.39 8.34
CA PRO A 328 -2.10 7.69 8.85
C PRO A 328 -3.51 7.65 9.49
N ASP A 329 -4.42 6.77 9.04
CA ASP A 329 -5.74 6.57 9.68
C ASP A 329 -5.61 5.90 11.06
N LEU A 330 -4.45 5.32 11.35
CA LEU A 330 -4.08 4.76 12.65
C LEU A 330 -3.62 5.84 13.62
N GLN A 331 -2.99 6.90 13.11
CA GLN A 331 -2.75 8.14 13.86
C GLN A 331 -4.08 8.79 14.24
N TYR A 332 -5.11 8.71 13.39
CA TYR A 332 -6.49 9.12 13.71
C TYR A 332 -7.16 8.21 14.76
N GLY A 333 -6.81 6.91 14.79
CA GLY A 333 -7.22 5.98 15.85
C GLY A 333 -6.52 6.20 17.19
N ILE A 334 -5.29 6.73 17.17
CA ILE A 334 -4.53 7.11 18.37
C ILE A 334 -4.90 8.52 18.84
N GLU A 335 -5.24 9.45 17.95
CA GLU A 335 -5.92 10.71 18.28
C GLU A 335 -7.33 10.43 18.84
N GLN A 336 -8.00 9.35 18.43
CA GLN A 336 -9.19 8.86 19.12
C GLN A 336 -8.92 8.25 20.50
N LEU A 337 -7.67 7.83 20.78
CA LEU A 337 -7.24 7.44 22.12
C LEU A 337 -6.91 8.67 22.96
N ASP A 338 -6.36 9.73 22.38
CA ASP A 338 -6.28 11.05 23.02
C ASP A 338 -7.69 11.61 23.28
N ASP A 339 -8.64 11.45 22.35
CA ASP A 339 -10.05 11.78 22.58
C ASP A 339 -10.69 10.84 23.62
N LYS A 340 -10.26 9.58 23.76
CA LYS A 340 -10.72 8.69 24.86
C LYS A 340 -10.04 9.01 26.20
N VAL A 341 -8.84 9.59 26.19
CA VAL A 341 -8.12 10.04 27.39
C VAL A 341 -8.61 11.43 27.82
N ASP A 342 -8.99 12.30 26.89
CA ASP A 342 -9.69 13.57 27.13
C ASP A 342 -11.16 13.35 27.49
N VAL A 343 -11.84 12.33 26.94
CA VAL A 343 -13.16 11.87 27.44
C VAL A 343 -13.06 11.20 28.82
N LEU A 344 -11.88 10.75 29.23
CA LEU A 344 -11.63 10.30 30.60
C LEU A 344 -11.18 11.43 31.54
N LEU A 345 -10.84 12.62 31.03
CA LEU A 345 -10.29 13.71 31.84
C LEU A 345 -11.06 15.03 31.80
N ASP A 346 -12.06 15.22 30.93
CA ASP A 346 -12.97 16.37 31.04
C ASP A 346 -14.45 15.94 30.99
N GLY A 347 -15.04 15.85 32.19
CA GLY A 347 -16.49 15.91 32.39
C GLY A 347 -17.26 14.60 32.37
N GLN A 348 -16.93 13.63 33.24
CA GLN A 348 -17.84 12.51 33.52
C GLN A 348 -19.09 12.98 34.29
N ASP A 349 -20.21 13.15 33.60
CA ASP A 349 -21.47 12.62 34.13
C ASP A 349 -21.59 11.17 33.65
N LYS A 350 -21.46 10.22 34.58
CA LYS A 350 -21.55 8.77 34.27
C LYS A 350 -22.89 8.46 33.60
N LEU A 351 -22.84 7.83 32.43
CA LEU A 351 -24.01 7.21 31.81
C LEU A 351 -24.70 6.27 32.79
N SER A 352 -26.02 6.30 32.80
CA SER A 352 -26.82 5.28 33.47
C SER A 352 -26.68 3.94 32.73
N GLU A 353 -26.78 2.83 33.47
CA GLU A 353 -26.72 1.46 32.93
C GLU A 353 -27.69 1.24 31.75
N GLY A 354 -28.87 1.87 31.80
CA GLY A 354 -29.87 1.81 30.72
C GLY A 354 -29.46 2.55 29.44
N GLN A 355 -28.66 3.62 29.54
CA GLN A 355 -28.13 4.31 28.36
C GLN A 355 -27.09 3.43 27.68
N GLN A 356 -26.14 2.88 28.44
CA GLN A 356 -25.07 2.05 27.89
C GLN A 356 -25.59 0.79 27.18
N LEU A 357 -26.62 0.14 27.74
CA LEU A 357 -27.30 -0.98 27.09
C LEU A 357 -27.93 -0.60 25.74
N LEU A 358 -28.55 0.59 25.66
CA LEU A 358 -29.13 1.09 24.43
C LEU A 358 -28.05 1.38 23.37
N PHE A 359 -26.91 1.96 23.76
CA PHE A 359 -25.76 2.19 22.89
C PHE A 359 -25.21 0.90 22.29
N ASP A 360 -25.03 -0.13 23.12
CA ASP A 360 -24.55 -1.45 22.67
C ASP A 360 -25.56 -2.13 21.73
N GLU A 361 -26.85 -1.97 21.99
CA GLU A 361 -27.91 -2.49 21.13
C GLU A 361 -27.88 -1.83 19.74
N PHE A 362 -27.66 -0.51 19.67
CA PHE A 362 -27.52 0.18 18.38
C PHE A 362 -26.31 -0.27 17.58
N GLN A 363 -25.16 -0.45 18.23
CA GLN A 363 -23.96 -0.93 17.53
C GLN A 363 -24.19 -2.34 16.97
N LYS A 364 -24.81 -3.23 17.75
CA LYS A 364 -25.15 -4.59 17.31
C LYS A 364 -26.13 -4.59 16.15
N LEU A 365 -27.18 -3.78 16.23
CA LEU A 365 -28.19 -3.68 15.17
C LEU A 365 -27.59 -3.08 13.89
N ALA A 366 -26.81 -2.01 14.00
CA ALA A 366 -26.17 -1.39 12.85
C ALA A 366 -25.15 -2.31 12.17
N ALA A 367 -24.35 -3.05 12.95
CA ALA A 367 -23.44 -4.06 12.44
C ALA A 367 -24.18 -5.19 11.70
N HIS A 368 -25.30 -5.68 12.26
CA HIS A 368 -26.12 -6.70 11.61
C HIS A 368 -26.74 -6.25 10.28
N LEU A 369 -26.98 -4.95 10.13
CA LEU A 369 -27.64 -4.35 8.97
C LEU A 369 -26.66 -3.74 7.96
N GLU A 370 -25.35 -3.83 8.24
CA GLU A 370 -24.27 -3.22 7.46
C GLU A 370 -24.38 -1.69 7.28
N VAL A 371 -25.14 -1.04 8.16
CA VAL A 371 -25.35 0.42 8.16
C VAL A 371 -24.27 1.09 8.99
N SER A 372 -23.56 2.05 8.36
CA SER A 372 -22.47 2.78 8.99
C SER A 372 -22.91 4.16 9.51
N ALA A 373 -22.01 4.88 10.18
CA ALA A 373 -22.26 6.28 10.56
C ALA A 373 -22.30 7.26 9.36
N GLN A 374 -21.84 6.81 8.19
CA GLN A 374 -21.98 7.52 6.92
C GLN A 374 -22.97 6.78 6.02
N ILE A 375 -23.89 7.53 5.42
CA ILE A 375 -24.85 7.01 4.45
C ILE A 375 -24.08 6.61 3.19
N LYS A 376 -24.29 5.39 2.72
CA LYS A 376 -23.80 4.90 1.43
C LYS A 376 -24.87 5.12 0.36
N PRO A 377 -24.49 5.34 -0.91
CA PRO A 377 -25.45 5.52 -2.00
C PRO A 377 -26.51 4.40 -2.07
N TRP A 378 -26.09 3.14 -1.96
CA TRP A 378 -26.98 1.98 -2.08
C TRP A 378 -27.84 1.68 -0.85
N ASP A 379 -27.65 2.38 0.28
CA ASP A 379 -28.47 2.16 1.47
C ASP A 379 -29.97 2.40 1.20
N GLU A 380 -30.32 3.15 0.16
CA GLU A 380 -31.73 3.37 -0.25
C GLU A 380 -32.40 2.16 -0.89
N PHE A 381 -31.63 1.23 -1.47
CA PHE A 381 -32.14 0.02 -2.08
C PHE A 381 -32.33 -1.10 -1.05
N THR A 382 -31.85 -0.89 0.18
CA THR A 382 -32.00 -1.84 1.27
C THR A 382 -33.36 -1.67 1.94
N GLN A 383 -34.30 -2.56 1.62
CA GLN A 383 -35.60 -2.61 2.27
C GLN A 383 -35.56 -3.51 3.50
N TYR A 384 -35.83 -2.94 4.68
CA TYR A 384 -36.06 -3.71 5.91
C TYR A 384 -37.56 -3.87 6.14
N SER A 385 -38.00 -5.08 6.49
CA SER A 385 -39.40 -5.35 6.81
C SER A 385 -39.54 -6.27 8.03
N GLY A 386 -40.73 -6.25 8.64
CA GLY A 386 -41.08 -7.17 9.71
C GLY A 386 -40.53 -6.78 11.08
N THR A 387 -40.10 -7.77 11.86
CA THR A 387 -39.72 -7.59 13.27
C THR A 387 -38.48 -6.72 13.46
N THR A 388 -37.56 -6.72 12.50
CA THR A 388 -36.34 -5.91 12.53
C THR A 388 -36.64 -4.41 12.37
N GLU A 389 -37.53 -4.06 11.45
CA GLU A 389 -37.97 -2.67 11.24
C GLU A 389 -38.63 -2.10 12.50
N ILE A 390 -39.51 -2.88 13.14
CA ILE A 390 -40.21 -2.48 14.38
C ILE A 390 -39.20 -2.22 15.51
N LYS A 391 -38.22 -3.12 15.70
CA LYS A 391 -37.19 -2.97 16.74
C LYS A 391 -36.33 -1.74 16.50
N LEU A 392 -35.92 -1.48 15.25
CA LEU A 392 -35.13 -0.30 14.92
C LEU A 392 -35.89 0.99 15.18
N ARG A 393 -37.15 1.08 14.75
CA ARG A 393 -37.97 2.27 15.01
C ARG A 393 -38.17 2.50 16.52
N GLN A 394 -38.35 1.44 17.30
CA GLN A 394 -38.42 1.53 18.77
C GLN A 394 -37.11 2.02 19.38
N ALA A 395 -35.98 1.44 18.99
CA ALA A 395 -34.67 1.87 19.48
C ALA A 395 -34.41 3.34 19.13
N ILE A 396 -34.63 3.75 17.87
CA ILE A 396 -34.46 5.15 17.42
C ILE A 396 -35.33 6.11 18.23
N ALA A 397 -36.58 5.74 18.52
CA ALA A 397 -37.47 6.54 19.36
C ALA A 397 -36.94 6.66 20.81
N GLN A 398 -36.38 5.59 21.38
CA GLN A 398 -35.77 5.61 22.70
C GLN A 398 -34.52 6.49 22.74
N PHE A 399 -33.67 6.42 21.71
CA PHE A 399 -32.46 7.24 21.60
C PHE A 399 -32.76 8.74 21.59
N LYS A 400 -33.76 9.17 20.82
CA LYS A 400 -34.16 10.58 20.74
C LYS A 400 -34.63 11.15 22.08
N ASN A 401 -35.17 10.30 22.94
CA ASN A 401 -35.65 10.70 24.26
C ASN A 401 -34.53 10.72 25.31
N LEU A 402 -33.31 10.29 24.96
CA LEU A 402 -32.19 10.39 25.87
C LEU A 402 -31.79 11.86 26.09
N PRO A 403 -31.68 12.31 27.36
CA PRO A 403 -31.00 13.56 27.63
C PRO A 403 -29.55 13.42 27.17
N ASN A 404 -29.02 14.46 26.53
CA ASN A 404 -27.62 14.57 26.11
C ASN A 404 -27.14 13.53 25.07
N TYR A 405 -28.02 13.01 24.19
CA TYR A 405 -27.61 12.10 23.11
C TYR A 405 -26.50 12.67 22.21
N LEU A 406 -26.37 14.00 22.15
CA LEU A 406 -25.35 14.74 21.39
C LEU A 406 -23.95 14.67 21.99
N ASP A 407 -23.80 14.25 23.24
CA ASP A 407 -22.51 13.94 23.85
C ASP A 407 -21.88 12.70 23.18
N TYR A 408 -22.66 11.99 22.34
CA TYR A 408 -22.27 10.79 21.61
C TYR A 408 -22.44 11.00 20.10
N PRO A 409 -21.60 11.85 19.48
CA PRO A 409 -21.79 12.26 18.09
C PRO A 409 -21.69 11.10 17.09
N GLN A 410 -20.82 10.13 17.33
CA GLN A 410 -20.64 8.94 16.49
C GLN A 410 -21.93 8.12 16.40
N VAL A 411 -22.59 7.88 17.55
CA VAL A 411 -23.82 7.08 17.60
C VAL A 411 -24.98 7.89 17.05
N THR A 412 -25.03 9.19 17.31
CA THR A 412 -26.02 10.09 16.72
C THR A 412 -25.95 10.07 15.18
N LEU A 413 -24.74 10.07 14.60
CA LEU A 413 -24.53 9.93 13.14
C LEU A 413 -25.04 8.59 12.61
N GLN A 414 -24.83 7.50 13.36
CA GLN A 414 -25.29 6.16 13.00
C GLN A 414 -26.81 6.01 13.11
N VAL A 415 -27.41 6.55 14.16
CA VAL A 415 -28.88 6.63 14.32
C VAL A 415 -29.50 7.47 13.21
N GLY A 416 -28.87 8.57 12.83
CA GLY A 416 -29.28 9.37 11.66
C GLY A 416 -29.22 8.56 10.36
N SER A 417 -28.16 7.79 10.15
CA SER A 417 -28.02 6.93 8.97
C SER A 417 -29.08 5.83 8.93
N LEU A 418 -29.31 5.12 10.05
CA LEU A 418 -30.39 4.13 10.18
C LEU A 418 -31.78 4.75 9.92
N SER A 419 -32.02 5.95 10.44
CA SER A 419 -33.27 6.68 10.21
C SER A 419 -33.47 6.98 8.72
N SER A 420 -32.40 7.31 8.00
CA SER A 420 -32.43 7.52 6.55
C SER A 420 -32.84 6.25 5.80
N VAL A 421 -32.25 5.09 6.14
CA VAL A 421 -32.59 3.81 5.50
C VAL A 421 -34.05 3.39 5.77
N LEU A 422 -34.58 3.70 6.95
CA LEU A 422 -35.99 3.43 7.30
C LEU A 422 -36.99 4.42 6.67
N GLY A 423 -36.51 5.34 5.81
CA GLY A 423 -37.32 6.37 5.17
C GLY A 423 -37.71 7.53 6.08
N GLU A 424 -37.18 7.61 7.30
CA GLU A 424 -37.41 8.72 8.22
C GLU A 424 -36.47 9.90 7.93
N LEU A 425 -36.50 10.42 6.70
CA LEU A 425 -35.53 11.42 6.23
C LEU A 425 -35.49 12.69 7.09
N LYS A 426 -36.65 13.18 7.56
CA LYS A 426 -36.73 14.35 8.46
C LYS A 426 -36.05 14.10 9.80
N THR A 427 -36.15 12.87 10.31
CA THR A 427 -35.44 12.47 11.54
C THR A 427 -33.94 12.54 11.29
N ALA A 428 -33.48 11.90 10.22
CA ALA A 428 -32.07 11.82 9.89
C ALA A 428 -31.46 13.21 9.69
N GLU A 429 -32.15 14.06 8.92
CA GLU A 429 -31.81 15.46 8.69
C GLU A 429 -31.67 16.23 10.02
N GLY A 430 -32.64 16.12 10.93
CA GLY A 430 -32.58 16.77 12.24
C GLY A 430 -31.37 16.37 13.07
N LEU A 431 -31.08 15.07 13.13
CA LEU A 431 -29.92 14.53 13.87
C LEU A 431 -28.59 15.04 13.31
N PHE A 432 -28.45 15.10 11.98
CA PHE A 432 -27.24 15.65 11.35
C PHE A 432 -27.11 17.16 11.57
N PHE A 433 -28.21 17.91 11.54
CA PHE A 433 -28.19 19.33 11.87
C PHE A 433 -27.77 19.59 13.31
N ASP A 434 -28.27 18.81 14.27
CA ASP A 434 -27.87 18.98 15.67
C ASP A 434 -26.37 18.73 15.87
N ILE A 435 -25.78 17.74 15.17
CA ILE A 435 -24.32 17.52 15.15
C ILE A 435 -23.57 18.72 14.56
N ILE A 436 -24.03 19.25 13.42
CA ILE A 436 -23.41 20.40 12.76
C ILE A 436 -23.39 21.63 13.68
N GLN A 437 -24.50 21.88 14.36
CA GLN A 437 -24.68 23.07 15.20
C GLN A 437 -23.89 22.98 16.51
N ARG A 438 -23.82 21.79 17.12
CA ARG A 438 -23.42 21.65 18.51
C ARG A 438 -22.09 20.95 18.72
N SER A 439 -21.65 20.11 17.78
CA SER A 439 -20.31 19.52 17.86
C SER A 439 -19.25 20.60 17.66
N GLN A 440 -18.09 20.46 18.31
CA GLN A 440 -16.91 21.27 17.98
C GLN A 440 -15.94 20.51 17.05
N ASN A 441 -16.11 19.20 16.92
CA ASN A 441 -15.25 18.35 16.12
C ASN A 441 -15.61 18.49 14.62
N LYS A 442 -14.64 18.97 13.82
CA LYS A 442 -14.81 19.22 12.39
C LYS A 442 -15.11 17.96 11.58
N HIS A 443 -14.61 16.79 11.99
CA HIS A 443 -14.85 15.52 11.30
C HIS A 443 -16.30 15.06 11.45
N HIS A 444 -16.88 15.18 12.65
CA HIS A 444 -18.30 14.90 12.86
C HIS A 444 -19.19 15.81 12.03
N LYS A 445 -18.86 17.11 11.95
CA LYS A 445 -19.56 18.06 11.07
C LYS A 445 -19.44 17.68 9.61
N ALA A 446 -18.23 17.38 9.14
CA ALA A 446 -17.99 17.00 7.75
C ALA A 446 -18.79 15.75 7.36
N ARG A 447 -18.83 14.73 8.23
CA ARG A 447 -19.64 13.52 8.01
C ARG A 447 -21.14 13.82 8.02
N ALA A 448 -21.62 14.66 8.94
CA ALA A 448 -23.01 15.09 8.97
C ALA A 448 -23.40 15.82 7.67
N TYR A 449 -22.56 16.71 7.16
CA TYR A 449 -22.76 17.39 5.89
C TYR A 449 -22.76 16.41 4.70
N MET A 450 -21.87 15.42 4.68
CA MET A 450 -21.87 14.38 3.65
C MET A 450 -23.16 13.54 3.68
N ASN A 451 -23.65 13.21 4.87
CA ASN A 451 -24.92 12.50 5.01
C ASN A 451 -26.11 13.35 4.54
N LEU A 452 -26.10 14.66 4.81
CA LEU A 452 -27.10 15.59 4.28
C LEU A 452 -27.03 15.70 2.76
N PHE A 453 -25.84 15.71 2.16
CA PHE A 453 -25.68 15.65 0.70
C PHE A 453 -26.40 14.44 0.12
N HIS A 454 -26.18 13.24 0.67
CA HIS A 454 -26.88 12.03 0.22
C HIS A 454 -28.39 12.10 0.43
N ILE A 455 -28.87 12.62 1.56
CA ILE A 455 -30.32 12.80 1.79
C ILE A 455 -30.93 13.76 0.77
N TYR A 456 -30.28 14.89 0.49
CA TYR A 456 -30.81 15.88 -0.44
C TYR A 456 -30.75 15.40 -1.88
N LEU A 457 -29.70 14.67 -2.28
CA LEU A 457 -29.65 14.01 -3.59
C LEU A 457 -30.86 13.09 -3.81
N ARG A 458 -31.20 12.29 -2.80
CA ARG A 458 -32.34 11.35 -2.83
C ARG A 458 -33.69 12.01 -3.01
N ASN A 459 -33.85 13.22 -2.48
CA ASN A 459 -35.13 13.93 -2.55
C ASN A 459 -35.40 14.56 -3.94
N GLY A 460 -34.46 14.46 -4.87
CA GLY A 460 -34.63 14.85 -6.27
C GLY A 460 -34.13 16.26 -6.61
N PRO A 461 -34.28 16.67 -7.89
CA PRO A 461 -33.64 17.87 -8.45
C PRO A 461 -33.93 19.17 -7.70
N GLN A 462 -35.11 19.30 -7.09
CA GLN A 462 -35.51 20.47 -6.31
C GLN A 462 -34.69 20.67 -5.01
N PHE A 463 -33.88 19.68 -4.61
CA PHE A 463 -32.98 19.75 -3.46
C PHE A 463 -31.50 19.82 -3.84
N TYR A 464 -31.15 19.85 -5.14
CA TYR A 464 -29.76 19.83 -5.59
C TYR A 464 -28.93 21.00 -5.09
N ASP A 465 -29.50 22.21 -4.94
CA ASP A 465 -28.77 23.34 -4.37
C ASP A 465 -28.38 23.09 -2.90
N LYS A 466 -29.28 22.45 -2.12
CA LYS A 466 -28.98 22.07 -0.73
C LYS A 466 -27.98 20.93 -0.67
N ALA A 467 -28.10 19.96 -1.59
CA ALA A 467 -27.14 18.87 -1.71
C ALA A 467 -25.74 19.42 -2.00
N LEU A 468 -25.60 20.24 -3.03
CA LEU A 468 -24.34 20.85 -3.41
C LEU A 468 -23.73 21.64 -2.26
N LYS A 469 -24.50 22.52 -1.62
CA LYS A 469 -24.01 23.27 -0.46
C LYS A 469 -23.49 22.35 0.65
N SER A 470 -24.19 21.24 0.92
CA SER A 470 -23.76 20.28 1.94
C SER A 470 -22.46 19.56 1.52
N LEU A 471 -22.32 19.20 0.24
CA LEU A 471 -21.08 18.64 -0.30
C LEU A 471 -19.91 19.62 -0.20
N GLU A 472 -20.13 20.89 -0.56
CA GLU A 472 -19.10 21.94 -0.48
C GLU A 472 -18.62 22.14 0.96
N GLU A 473 -19.53 22.17 1.94
CA GLU A 473 -19.18 22.26 3.36
C GLU A 473 -18.42 21.02 3.84
N ALA A 474 -18.81 19.82 3.41
CA ALA A 474 -18.09 18.58 3.71
C ALA A 474 -16.66 18.61 3.15
N ILE A 475 -16.49 19.06 1.90
CA ILE A 475 -15.19 19.23 1.23
C ILE A 475 -14.36 20.31 1.93
N HIS A 476 -14.97 21.43 2.34
CA HIS A 476 -14.26 22.48 3.07
C HIS A 476 -13.71 21.95 4.40
N LEU A 477 -14.49 21.18 5.13
CA LEU A 477 -14.10 20.67 6.45
C LEU A 477 -13.11 19.50 6.36
N ASN A 478 -13.27 18.61 5.38
CA ASN A 478 -12.35 17.50 5.14
C ASN A 478 -12.27 17.14 3.64
N ARG A 479 -11.44 17.90 2.93
CA ARG A 479 -11.27 17.79 1.47
C ARG A 479 -10.80 16.41 1.04
N ALA A 480 -9.77 15.88 1.70
CA ALA A 480 -9.14 14.62 1.33
C ALA A 480 -10.13 13.44 1.36
N GLN A 481 -11.08 13.47 2.29
CA GLN A 481 -12.09 12.42 2.43
C GLN A 481 -13.28 12.59 1.48
N TYR A 482 -13.75 13.83 1.25
CA TYR A 482 -15.07 14.08 0.68
C TYR A 482 -15.10 14.65 -0.73
N VAL A 483 -13.94 15.02 -1.29
CA VAL A 483 -13.88 15.47 -2.68
C VAL A 483 -14.20 14.30 -3.64
N LEU A 484 -15.05 14.55 -4.65
CA LEU A 484 -15.55 13.50 -5.57
C LEU A 484 -14.82 13.47 -6.93
N HIS A 485 -14.15 14.55 -7.30
CA HIS A 485 -13.31 14.68 -8.50
C HIS A 485 -12.25 15.78 -8.31
N ASN A 486 -11.45 16.07 -9.33
CA ASN A 486 -10.51 17.19 -9.28
C ASN A 486 -11.23 18.55 -9.34
N VAL A 487 -11.66 19.05 -8.18
CA VAL A 487 -12.38 20.34 -8.05
C VAL A 487 -11.49 21.56 -8.25
N ASP A 488 -10.16 21.44 -8.28
CA ASP A 488 -9.27 22.56 -8.62
C ASP A 488 -9.27 22.81 -10.13
N GLN A 489 -9.26 21.71 -10.91
CA GLN A 489 -9.34 21.78 -12.37
C GLN A 489 -10.77 22.03 -12.85
N TYR A 490 -11.73 21.37 -12.20
CA TYR A 490 -13.15 21.41 -12.55
C TYR A 490 -14.03 21.84 -11.35
N PRO A 491 -13.96 23.12 -10.89
CA PRO A 491 -14.84 23.61 -9.84
C PRO A 491 -16.33 23.38 -10.16
N ILE A 492 -17.07 22.91 -9.17
CA ILE A 492 -18.50 22.58 -9.31
C ILE A 492 -19.31 23.86 -9.47
N GLN A 493 -20.28 23.84 -10.39
CA GLN A 493 -21.27 24.90 -10.55
C GLN A 493 -22.65 24.46 -10.07
N ARG A 494 -23.09 23.26 -10.47
CA ARG A 494 -24.36 22.66 -10.05
C ARG A 494 -24.37 21.16 -10.27
N ILE A 495 -25.28 20.47 -9.60
CA ILE A 495 -25.59 19.07 -9.89
C ILE A 495 -26.54 19.02 -11.10
N LEU A 496 -26.22 18.15 -12.07
CA LEU A 496 -27.05 17.90 -13.26
C LEU A 496 -27.94 16.67 -13.07
N GLY A 497 -27.47 15.68 -12.33
CA GLY A 497 -28.23 14.46 -12.05
C GLY A 497 -27.48 13.54 -11.10
N ALA A 498 -28.20 12.62 -10.49
CA ALA A 498 -27.63 11.55 -9.68
C ALA A 498 -28.47 10.28 -9.83
N GLY A 499 -27.82 9.12 -9.78
CA GLY A 499 -28.48 7.82 -9.85
C GLY A 499 -27.63 6.74 -9.20
N GLY A 500 -27.99 5.47 -9.41
CA GLY A 500 -27.34 4.33 -8.74
C GLY A 500 -25.84 4.17 -9.04
N MET A 501 -25.35 4.73 -10.16
CA MET A 501 -23.94 4.60 -10.58
C MET A 501 -23.07 5.80 -10.22
N GLY A 502 -23.65 6.96 -9.94
CA GLY A 502 -22.87 8.18 -9.69
C GLY A 502 -23.68 9.46 -9.57
N CYS A 503 -22.94 10.56 -9.44
CA CYS A 503 -23.46 11.93 -9.50
C CYS A 503 -22.75 12.71 -10.60
N VAL A 504 -23.52 13.53 -11.30
CA VAL A 504 -23.11 14.29 -12.47
C VAL A 504 -23.17 15.77 -12.12
N PHE A 505 -22.06 16.46 -12.36
CA PHE A 505 -21.89 17.88 -12.08
C PHE A 505 -21.66 18.66 -13.36
N LEU A 506 -22.25 19.85 -13.43
CA LEU A 506 -21.75 20.90 -14.31
C LEU A 506 -20.56 21.54 -13.62
N CYS A 507 -19.42 21.58 -14.29
CA CYS A 507 -18.19 22.15 -13.76
C CYS A 507 -17.62 23.18 -14.72
N HIS A 508 -16.87 24.12 -14.16
CA HIS A 508 -16.12 25.10 -14.92
C HIS A 508 -14.71 24.56 -15.22
N ASN A 509 -14.29 24.54 -16.47
CA ASN A 509 -12.94 24.14 -16.86
C ASN A 509 -12.00 25.35 -16.85
N THR A 510 -11.40 25.59 -15.68
CA THR A 510 -10.58 26.79 -15.43
C THR A 510 -9.32 26.86 -16.28
N ILE A 511 -8.81 25.71 -16.73
CA ILE A 511 -7.61 25.65 -17.59
C ILE A 511 -7.97 26.10 -19.01
N GLU A 512 -9.07 25.56 -19.55
CA GLU A 512 -9.53 25.90 -20.90
C GLU A 512 -10.05 27.34 -20.98
N GLU A 513 -10.72 27.83 -19.93
CA GLU A 513 -11.11 29.24 -19.85
C GLU A 513 -9.90 30.16 -19.96
N LYS A 514 -8.84 29.92 -19.18
CA LYS A 514 -7.59 30.70 -19.26
C LYS A 514 -6.94 30.62 -20.64
N ARG A 515 -7.05 29.47 -21.31
CA ARG A 515 -6.48 29.24 -22.65
C ARG A 515 -7.26 29.95 -23.75
N LEU A 516 -8.59 29.96 -23.65
CA LEU A 516 -9.50 30.45 -24.69
C LEU A 516 -10.01 31.87 -24.45
N GLY A 517 -9.89 32.39 -23.22
CA GLY A 517 -10.38 33.72 -22.84
C GLY A 517 -11.90 33.83 -22.77
N GLN A 518 -12.61 32.70 -22.61
CA GLN A 518 -14.07 32.64 -22.50
C GLN A 518 -14.47 31.49 -21.56
N GLU A 519 -15.64 31.60 -20.92
CA GLU A 519 -16.15 30.56 -20.03
C GLU A 519 -16.25 29.20 -20.74
N CYS A 520 -15.72 28.16 -20.09
CA CYS A 520 -15.67 26.82 -20.65
C CYS A 520 -16.30 25.84 -19.66
N PHE A 521 -17.49 25.33 -19.96
CA PHE A 521 -18.17 24.36 -19.11
C PHE A 521 -17.96 22.93 -19.57
N VAL A 522 -17.89 22.01 -18.61
CA VAL A 522 -17.79 20.56 -18.83
C VAL A 522 -18.74 19.82 -17.91
N VAL A 523 -19.04 18.57 -18.26
CA VAL A 523 -19.82 17.68 -17.40
C VAL A 523 -18.85 16.70 -16.74
N VAL A 524 -18.90 16.58 -15.42
CA VAL A 524 -18.10 15.62 -14.65
C VAL A 524 -19.03 14.60 -14.00
N LYS A 525 -18.91 13.33 -14.39
CA LYS A 525 -19.61 12.22 -13.74
C LYS A 525 -18.66 11.53 -12.76
N CYS A 526 -19.02 11.58 -11.49
CA CYS A 526 -18.31 10.91 -10.40
C CYS A 526 -19.00 9.58 -10.09
N LEU A 527 -18.23 8.49 -10.04
CA LEU A 527 -18.75 7.16 -9.76
C LEU A 527 -18.81 6.92 -8.25
N TRP A 528 -19.89 6.29 -7.78
CA TRP A 528 -20.06 5.98 -6.35
C TRP A 528 -19.16 4.86 -5.86
N GLU A 529 -18.98 3.85 -6.70
CA GLU A 529 -18.19 2.68 -6.36
C GLU A 529 -16.72 2.91 -6.72
N THR A 530 -15.86 2.68 -5.73
CA THR A 530 -14.46 2.39 -5.99
C THR A 530 -14.38 0.99 -6.60
N GLN A 531 -14.43 0.92 -7.92
CA GLN A 531 -14.11 -0.32 -8.64
C GLN A 531 -12.60 -0.41 -8.80
N ARG A 532 -12.01 -1.52 -8.34
CA ARG A 532 -10.59 -1.83 -8.52
C ARG A 532 -10.41 -2.79 -9.68
N GLY A 533 -9.39 -2.56 -10.49
CA GLY A 533 -9.07 -3.42 -11.62
C GLY A 533 -8.62 -2.64 -12.86
N GLU A 534 -8.69 -3.30 -14.01
CA GLU A 534 -8.25 -2.72 -15.27
C GLU A 534 -8.99 -1.41 -15.59
N PRO A 535 -8.29 -0.29 -15.86
CA PRO A 535 -8.91 0.99 -16.19
C PRO A 535 -9.94 0.89 -17.33
N ASN A 536 -9.72 -0.01 -18.28
CA ASN A 536 -10.64 -0.25 -19.39
C ASN A 536 -12.02 -0.78 -18.97
N LYS A 537 -12.13 -1.44 -17.81
CA LYS A 537 -13.41 -1.90 -17.25
C LYS A 537 -14.10 -0.79 -16.47
N ILE A 538 -13.33 -0.05 -15.66
CA ILE A 538 -13.82 1.03 -14.80
C ILE A 538 -14.33 2.20 -15.66
N PHE A 539 -13.57 2.55 -16.70
CA PHE A 539 -13.89 3.60 -17.65
C PHE A 539 -14.50 3.05 -18.94
N ALA A 540 -15.15 1.88 -18.89
CA ALA A 540 -15.78 1.28 -20.06
C ALA A 540 -16.81 2.22 -20.71
N GLU A 541 -17.56 2.98 -19.91
CA GLU A 541 -18.55 3.95 -20.38
C GLU A 541 -17.92 5.07 -21.23
N PRO A 542 -17.01 5.92 -20.72
CA PRO A 542 -16.40 6.97 -21.53
C PRO A 542 -15.56 6.40 -22.70
N LEU A 543 -14.97 5.22 -22.56
CA LEU A 543 -14.24 4.57 -23.66
C LEU A 543 -15.18 4.07 -24.78
N ALA A 544 -16.38 3.60 -24.44
CA ALA A 544 -17.41 3.24 -25.43
C ALA A 544 -17.94 4.50 -26.12
N MET A 545 -18.24 5.56 -25.34
CA MET A 545 -18.66 6.86 -25.88
C MET A 545 -17.66 7.40 -26.90
N ALA A 546 -16.36 7.31 -26.62
CA ALA A 546 -15.31 7.81 -27.50
C ALA A 546 -15.35 7.19 -28.92
N LYS A 547 -15.86 5.96 -29.07
CA LYS A 547 -15.95 5.27 -30.37
C LYS A 547 -17.09 5.78 -31.25
N ILE A 548 -18.07 6.45 -30.66
CA ILE A 548 -19.30 6.90 -31.34
C ILE A 548 -19.64 8.38 -31.07
N ALA A 549 -18.70 9.11 -30.48
CA ALA A 549 -18.84 10.52 -30.15
C ALA A 549 -19.12 11.38 -31.40
N GLY A 550 -19.84 12.49 -31.20
CA GLY A 550 -20.24 13.43 -32.25
C GLY A 550 -21.65 13.96 -32.02
N ASP A 551 -22.39 14.26 -33.10
CA ASP A 551 -23.70 14.95 -33.04
C ASP A 551 -24.79 14.31 -32.15
N SER A 552 -24.62 13.04 -31.75
CA SER A 552 -25.63 12.30 -30.97
C SER A 552 -25.12 11.70 -29.66
N VAL A 553 -23.81 11.78 -29.40
CA VAL A 553 -23.18 11.25 -28.17
C VAL A 553 -22.12 12.24 -27.69
N PRO A 554 -22.20 12.74 -26.44
CA PRO A 554 -21.23 13.69 -25.92
C PRO A 554 -19.80 13.17 -26.01
N GLN A 555 -18.88 14.03 -26.43
CA GLN A 555 -17.46 13.75 -26.50
C GLN A 555 -16.88 13.57 -25.10
N PRO A 556 -16.29 12.41 -24.78
CA PRO A 556 -15.45 12.27 -23.59
C PRO A 556 -14.15 13.05 -23.78
N LEU A 557 -13.79 13.82 -22.75
CA LEU A 557 -12.62 14.71 -22.73
C LEU A 557 -11.50 14.16 -21.87
N SER A 558 -11.82 13.57 -20.71
CA SER A 558 -10.85 13.05 -19.76
C SER A 558 -11.50 12.03 -18.84
N TYR A 559 -10.70 11.21 -18.18
CA TYR A 559 -11.12 10.39 -17.05
C TYR A 559 -9.97 10.26 -16.04
N GLY A 560 -10.28 9.85 -14.82
CA GLY A 560 -9.26 9.67 -13.80
C GLY A 560 -9.83 9.33 -12.43
N TYR A 561 -8.96 9.41 -11.43
CA TYR A 561 -9.27 9.17 -10.04
C TYR A 561 -8.92 10.41 -9.22
N VAL A 562 -9.62 10.63 -8.11
CA VAL A 562 -9.20 11.60 -7.11
C VAL A 562 -7.91 11.12 -6.44
N ASP A 563 -7.87 9.84 -6.07
CA ASP A 563 -6.68 9.18 -5.55
C ASP A 563 -6.18 8.18 -6.60
N ILE A 564 -5.18 8.61 -7.38
CA ILE A 564 -4.58 7.81 -8.46
C ILE A 564 -3.86 6.58 -7.89
N ALA A 565 -3.22 6.71 -6.74
CA ALA A 565 -2.46 5.62 -6.14
C ALA A 565 -3.39 4.51 -5.65
N LYS A 566 -4.53 4.87 -5.05
CA LYS A 566 -5.53 3.91 -4.54
C LYS A 566 -6.59 3.51 -5.57
N GLN A 567 -6.61 4.14 -6.75
CA GLN A 567 -7.68 4.01 -7.75
C GLN A 567 -9.08 4.30 -7.17
N GLU A 568 -9.21 5.32 -6.32
CA GLU A 568 -10.47 5.63 -5.63
C GLU A 568 -11.14 6.88 -6.18
N ARG A 569 -12.48 6.87 -6.12
CA ARG A 569 -13.35 7.96 -6.59
C ARG A 569 -13.05 8.28 -8.05
N ALA A 570 -13.33 7.29 -8.89
CA ALA A 570 -13.24 7.41 -10.32
C ALA A 570 -14.24 8.46 -10.83
N TYR A 571 -13.81 9.28 -11.77
CA TYR A 571 -14.66 10.23 -12.46
C TYR A 571 -14.26 10.33 -13.92
N PHE A 572 -15.18 10.78 -14.76
CA PHE A 572 -14.87 11.15 -16.13
C PHE A 572 -15.56 12.45 -16.52
N VAL A 573 -15.00 13.08 -17.54
CA VAL A 573 -15.32 14.42 -18.01
C VAL A 573 -15.76 14.31 -19.45
N THR A 574 -16.91 14.91 -19.77
CA THR A 574 -17.41 15.05 -21.14
C THR A 574 -17.64 16.51 -21.49
N GLU A 575 -17.86 16.78 -22.77
CA GLU A 575 -18.32 18.09 -23.19
C GLU A 575 -19.68 18.43 -22.54
N PHE A 576 -19.90 19.72 -22.34
CA PHE A 576 -21.21 20.24 -21.96
C PHE A 576 -21.95 20.70 -23.22
N ILE A 577 -23.14 20.13 -23.45
CA ILE A 577 -23.99 20.50 -24.57
C ILE A 577 -24.96 21.60 -24.11
N GLU A 578 -24.63 22.84 -24.46
CA GLU A 578 -25.48 23.98 -24.13
C GLU A 578 -26.84 23.89 -24.82
N GLY A 579 -27.91 24.13 -24.07
CA GLY A 579 -29.29 24.02 -24.57
C GLY A 579 -29.81 22.59 -24.71
N ALA A 580 -29.07 21.57 -24.25
CA ALA A 580 -29.58 20.21 -24.18
C ALA A 580 -30.87 20.14 -23.36
N MET A 581 -31.85 19.40 -23.86
CA MET A 581 -33.15 19.21 -23.21
C MET A 581 -33.25 17.81 -22.64
N ASP A 582 -33.71 17.71 -21.39
CA ASP A 582 -34.13 16.44 -20.82
C ASP A 582 -35.45 16.00 -21.46
N GLY A 583 -35.46 14.82 -22.08
CA GLY A 583 -36.59 14.33 -22.86
C GLY A 583 -37.84 14.10 -22.02
N GLU A 584 -37.69 13.59 -20.79
CA GLU A 584 -38.82 13.35 -19.88
C GLU A 584 -39.42 14.66 -19.39
N ALA A 585 -38.58 15.61 -18.97
CA ALA A 585 -39.01 16.94 -18.55
C ALA A 585 -39.68 17.70 -19.70
N TRP A 586 -39.14 17.60 -20.91
CA TRP A 586 -39.75 18.18 -22.10
C TRP A 586 -41.13 17.58 -22.36
N LEU A 587 -41.26 16.25 -22.32
CA LEU A 587 -42.55 15.55 -22.49
C LEU A 587 -43.55 15.87 -21.38
N ALA A 588 -43.09 15.99 -20.13
CA ALA A 588 -43.94 16.39 -19.00
C ALA A 588 -44.47 17.82 -19.16
N GLN A 589 -43.66 18.72 -19.72
CA GLN A 589 -44.03 20.13 -19.92
C GLN A 589 -44.87 20.36 -21.18
N GLN A 590 -44.47 19.76 -22.30
CA GLN A 590 -45.05 20.02 -23.63
C GLN A 590 -46.12 18.99 -24.04
N GLY A 591 -46.19 17.86 -23.33
CA GLY A 591 -47.06 16.74 -23.67
C GLY A 591 -46.50 15.89 -24.80
N LYS A 592 -47.39 15.12 -25.44
CA LYS A 592 -47.00 14.18 -26.50
C LYS A 592 -46.48 14.92 -27.73
N MET A 593 -45.40 14.44 -28.31
CA MET A 593 -44.93 14.91 -29.62
C MET A 593 -45.97 14.62 -30.70
N ASP A 594 -46.08 15.50 -31.69
CA ASP A 594 -46.78 15.18 -32.92
C ASP A 594 -46.01 14.09 -33.70
N VAL A 595 -46.71 13.41 -34.60
CA VAL A 595 -46.16 12.25 -35.32
C VAL A 595 -44.90 12.62 -36.12
N ILE A 596 -44.84 13.81 -36.73
CA ILE A 596 -43.71 14.20 -37.58
C ILE A 596 -42.47 14.42 -36.70
N THR A 597 -42.60 15.19 -35.62
CA THR A 597 -41.51 15.42 -34.67
C THR A 597 -41.05 14.11 -34.04
N GLY A 598 -41.98 13.26 -33.60
CA GLY A 598 -41.65 11.95 -33.02
C GLY A 598 -40.89 11.04 -33.98
N VAL A 599 -41.26 11.00 -35.27
CA VAL A 599 -40.53 10.24 -36.29
C VAL A 599 -39.12 10.80 -36.50
N GLN A 600 -38.94 12.13 -36.51
CA GLN A 600 -37.63 12.75 -36.67
C GLN A 600 -36.69 12.42 -35.51
N VAL A 601 -37.18 12.46 -34.27
CA VAL A 601 -36.41 12.05 -33.07
C VAL A 601 -36.09 10.56 -33.14
N GLY A 602 -37.07 9.72 -33.48
CA GLY A 602 -36.88 8.27 -33.60
C GLY A 602 -35.85 7.89 -34.66
N ILE A 603 -35.79 8.59 -35.80
CA ILE A 603 -34.76 8.37 -36.82
C ILE A 603 -33.37 8.70 -36.28
N GLN A 604 -33.20 9.81 -35.57
CA GLN A 604 -31.91 10.20 -34.98
C GLN A 604 -31.44 9.18 -33.93
N MET A 605 -32.35 8.73 -33.06
CA MET A 605 -32.06 7.67 -32.09
C MET A 605 -31.64 6.38 -32.78
N ALA A 606 -32.39 5.94 -33.81
CA ALA A 606 -32.07 4.73 -34.56
C ALA A 606 -30.72 4.81 -35.27
N GLN A 607 -30.37 5.97 -35.85
CA GLN A 607 -29.06 6.20 -36.46
C GLN A 607 -27.93 6.15 -35.44
N CYS A 608 -28.14 6.72 -34.24
CA CYS A 608 -27.17 6.64 -33.15
C CYS A 608 -26.96 5.20 -32.68
N LEU A 609 -28.05 4.45 -32.47
CA LEU A 609 -28.00 3.03 -32.10
C LEU A 609 -27.32 2.17 -33.19
N GLN A 610 -27.57 2.47 -34.47
CA GLN A 610 -26.88 1.79 -35.57
C GLN A 610 -25.36 1.99 -35.46
N LYS A 611 -24.89 3.23 -35.27
CA LYS A 611 -23.46 3.52 -35.08
C LYS A 611 -22.88 2.77 -33.88
N ALA A 612 -23.62 2.68 -32.77
CA ALA A 612 -23.21 1.91 -31.60
C ALA A 612 -23.09 0.41 -31.89
N HIS A 613 -24.10 -0.18 -32.55
CA HIS A 613 -24.11 -1.60 -32.90
C HIS A 613 -23.00 -1.99 -33.88
N GLU A 614 -22.66 -1.13 -34.84
CA GLU A 614 -21.54 -1.33 -35.77
C GLU A 614 -20.18 -1.41 -35.04
N GLN A 615 -20.07 -0.80 -33.85
CA GLN A 615 -18.90 -0.87 -32.97
C GLN A 615 -19.01 -1.97 -31.90
N GLY A 616 -20.07 -2.79 -31.94
CA GLY A 616 -20.33 -3.83 -30.94
C GLY A 616 -20.75 -3.30 -29.57
N ILE A 617 -21.29 -2.09 -29.50
CA ILE A 617 -21.75 -1.43 -28.27
C ILE A 617 -23.27 -1.57 -28.16
N LEU A 618 -23.78 -1.96 -26.98
CA LEU A 618 -25.20 -2.01 -26.67
C LEU A 618 -25.52 -0.92 -25.62
N HIS A 619 -26.55 -0.10 -25.85
CA HIS A 619 -26.92 1.00 -24.96
C HIS A 619 -27.59 0.51 -23.66
N LEU A 620 -28.55 -0.43 -23.77
CA LEU A 620 -29.22 -1.15 -22.68
C LEU A 620 -30.02 -0.33 -21.65
N ASP A 621 -29.93 1.00 -21.71
CA ASP A 621 -30.87 1.98 -21.15
C ASP A 621 -31.51 2.80 -22.29
#